data_AF-A0A285EBW2-F1
#
_entry.id   AF-A0A285EBW2-F1
#
_cell.length_a   1.000
_cell.length_b   1.000
_cell.length_c   1.000
_cell.angle_alpha   90.00
_cell.angle_beta   90.00
_cell.angle_gamma   90.00
#
_symmetry.space_group_name_H-M   'P 1'
#
loop_
_entity.id
_entity.type
_entity.pdbx_description
1 polymer ?
#
loop_
_entity_poly.entity_id
_entity_poly.type
_entity_poly.pdbx_seq_one_letter_code
_entity_poly.pdbx_strand_id
1 'polypeptide(L)' 'MLLITCPVTNTDELVADQRIRSVVNHLTHIALHVECPACGAVHVYRTGRRWDALREQRAAAPAAPVPAPELATA' A
#
# COMPACT_ATOMS: atom_id res chain seq x y z
N MET A 1 10.01 -11.23 5.74
CA MET A 1 9.16 -12.24 5.06
C MET A 1 7.78 -11.65 4.79
N LEU A 2 7.14 -12.02 3.68
CA LEU A 2 5.84 -11.51 3.22
C LEU A 2 4.85 -12.66 2.99
N LEU A 3 3.67 -12.60 3.63
CA LEU A 3 2.55 -13.50 3.33
C LEU A 3 1.78 -12.97 2.12
N ILE A 4 1.60 -13.83 1.12
CA ILE A 4 0.83 -13.52 -0.10
C ILE A 4 -0.17 -14.64 -0.38
N THR A 5 -1.25 -14.32 -1.09
CA THR A 5 -2.09 -15.32 -1.74
C THR A 5 -1.71 -15.39 -3.21
N CYS A 6 -1.34 -16.58 -3.69
CA CYS A 6 -0.99 -16.78 -5.09
C CYS A 6 -2.25 -16.62 -5.97
N PRO A 7 -2.27 -15.68 -6.94
CA PRO A 7 -3.44 -15.49 -7.81
C PRO A 7 -3.70 -16.66 -8.77
N VAL A 8 -2.74 -17.58 -8.93
CA VAL A 8 -2.86 -18.73 -9.82
C VAL A 8 -3.38 -19.96 -9.07
N THR A 9 -2.76 -20.30 -7.94
CA THR A 9 -3.08 -21.51 -7.16
C THR A 9 -4.05 -21.24 -6.02
N ASN A 10 -4.30 -19.97 -5.70
CA ASN A 10 -5.08 -19.52 -4.55
C ASN A 10 -4.57 -20.04 -3.19
N THR A 11 -3.29 -20.42 -3.12
CA THR A 11 -2.63 -20.85 -1.90
C THR A 11 -1.95 -19.68 -1.22
N ASP A 12 -1.97 -19.68 0.12
CA ASP A 12 -1.23 -18.72 0.92
C ASP A 12 0.21 -19.17 1.08
N GLU A 13 1.14 -18.30 0.69
CA GLU A 13 2.58 -18.60 0.64
C GLU A 13 3.36 -17.59 1.48
N LEU A 14 4.26 -18.09 2.32
CA LEU A 14 5.18 -17.26 3.09
C LEU A 14 6.48 -17.06 2.31
N VAL A 15 6.65 -15.89 1.72
CA VAL A 15 7.77 -15.58 0.84
C VAL A 15 8.92 -14.92 1.60
N ALA A 16 10.13 -15.43 1.42
CA ALA A 16 11.35 -14.85 1.97
C ALA A 16 11.71 -13.53 1.26
N ASP A 17 12.33 -12.59 1.99
CA ASP A 17 12.61 -11.25 1.45
C ASP A 17 13.55 -11.27 0.24
N GLN A 18 14.45 -12.25 0.16
CA GLN A 18 15.32 -12.49 -1.00
C GLN A 18 14.58 -12.79 -2.32
N ARG A 19 13.30 -13.13 -2.26
CA ARG A 19 12.43 -13.37 -3.44
C ARG A 19 11.61 -12.14 -3.84
N ILE A 20 11.83 -11.00 -3.18
CA ILE A 20 11.22 -9.72 -3.51
C ILE A 20 12.23 -8.94 -4.36
N ARG A 21 11.97 -8.80 -5.66
CA ARG A 21 12.96 -8.30 -6.63
C ARG A 21 12.95 -6.80 -6.85
N SER A 22 11.78 -6.17 -6.76
CA SER A 22 11.69 -4.72 -6.98
C SER A 22 10.57 -4.11 -6.16
N VAL A 23 10.82 -2.87 -5.75
CA VAL A 23 10.00 -2.09 -4.84
C VAL A 23 9.81 -0.72 -5.47
N VAL A 24 8.62 -0.44 -5.98
CA VAL A 24 8.26 0.89 -6.47
C VAL A 24 7.44 1.57 -5.38
N ASN A 25 7.99 2.64 -4.82
CA ASN A 25 7.32 3.43 -3.81
C ASN A 25 6.45 4.49 -4.50
N HIS A 26 5.16 4.23 -4.60
CA HIS A 26 4.19 5.26 -4.98
C HIS A 26 3.76 6.02 -3.74
N LEU A 27 3.29 7.26 -3.94
CA LEU A 27 2.71 8.05 -2.85
C LEU A 27 1.63 7.25 -2.11
N THR A 28 0.79 6.52 -2.85
CA THR A 28 -0.39 5.82 -2.30
C THR A 28 -0.19 4.36 -1.91
N HIS A 29 0.95 3.74 -2.23
CA HIS A 29 1.22 2.33 -1.94
C HIS A 29 2.65 1.98 -2.34
N ILE A 30 3.15 0.83 -1.88
CA ILE A 30 4.38 0.26 -2.41
C ILE A 30 4.02 -0.94 -3.28
N ALA A 31 4.47 -0.95 -4.53
CA ALA A 31 4.34 -2.08 -5.43
C ALA A 31 5.59 -2.98 -5.32
N LEU A 32 5.38 -4.28 -5.14
CA LEU A 32 6.40 -5.29 -4.91
C LEU A 32 6.29 -6.37 -5.99
N HIS A 33 7.38 -6.65 -6.72
CA HIS A 33 7.46 -7.87 -7.52
C HIS A 33 7.97 -9.03 -6.67
N VAL A 34 7.17 -10.09 -6.58
CA VAL A 34 7.40 -11.25 -5.71
C VAL A 34 7.45 -12.51 -6.55
N GLU A 35 8.51 -13.30 -6.40
CA GLU A 35 8.60 -14.63 -7.02
C GLU A 35 7.86 -15.66 -6.16
N CYS A 36 6.72 -16.13 -6.66
CA CYS A 36 5.86 -17.05 -5.92
C CYS A 36 6.45 -18.47 -5.94
N PRO A 37 6.64 -19.11 -4.76
CA PRO A 37 7.13 -20.48 -4.69
C PRO A 37 6.14 -21.53 -5.21
N ALA A 38 4.83 -21.26 -5.15
CA ALA A 38 3.80 -22.22 -5.53
C ALA A 38 3.66 -22.41 -7.04
N CYS A 39 3.66 -21.30 -7.80
CA CYS A 39 3.47 -21.34 -9.26
C CYS A 39 4.74 -21.00 -10.06
N GLY A 40 5.81 -20.56 -9.39
CA GLY A 40 7.07 -20.15 -10.03
C GLY A 40 6.98 -18.82 -10.80
N ALA A 41 5.82 -18.18 -10.84
CA ALA A 41 5.63 -16.92 -11.55
C ALA A 41 5.97 -15.70 -10.67
N VAL A 42 6.18 -14.56 -11.33
CA VAL A 42 6.35 -13.26 -10.65
C VAL A 42 5.01 -12.54 -10.57
N HIS A 43 4.63 -12.10 -9.38
CA HIS A 43 3.40 -11.37 -9.13
C HIS A 43 3.67 -9.99 -8.55
N VAL A 44 2.81 -9.02 -8.89
CA VAL A 44 2.85 -7.69 -8.32
C VAL A 44 1.87 -7.61 -7.15
N TYR A 45 2.39 -7.35 -5.95
CA TYR A 45 1.59 -7.06 -4.77
C TYR A 45 1.69 -5.57 -4.42
N ARG A 46 0.62 -5.00 -3.85
CA ARG A 46 0.58 -3.61 -3.42
C ARG A 46 0.37 -3.55 -1.91
N THR A 47 1.22 -2.85 -1.19
CA THR A 47 1.04 -2.65 0.26
C THR A 47 0.15 -1.43 0.49
N GLY A 48 -1.11 -1.67 0.83
CA GLY A 48 -2.12 -0.63 1.08
C GLY A 48 -2.32 -0.25 2.55
N ARG A 49 -1.87 -1.07 3.50
CA ARG A 49 -2.16 -0.91 4.95
C ARG A 49 -1.73 0.43 5.54
N ARG A 50 -0.68 1.06 4.99
CA ARG A 50 -0.24 2.39 5.44
C ARG A 50 -1.29 3.48 5.14
N TRP A 51 -2.10 3.28 4.11
CA TRP A 51 -3.17 4.19 3.70
C TRP A 51 -4.49 3.93 4.38
N ASP A 52 -4.82 2.68 4.71
CA ASP A 52 -5.97 2.39 5.56
C ASP A 52 -5.78 3.04 6.94
N ALA A 53 -4.59 2.88 7.54
CA ALA A 53 -4.24 3.55 8.79
C ALA A 53 -4.22 5.09 8.66
N LEU A 54 -3.69 5.65 7.57
CA LEU A 54 -3.68 7.11 7.35
C LEU A 54 -5.10 7.66 7.10
N ARG A 55 -5.96 6.91 6.40
CA ARG A 55 -7.38 7.27 6.20
C ARG A 55 -8.15 7.19 7.50
N GLU A 56 -7.96 6.14 8.30
CA GLU A 56 -8.57 6.02 9.63
C GLU A 56 -8.12 7.17 10.53
N GLN A 57 -6.83 7.50 10.54
CA GLN A 57 -6.30 8.65 11.30
C GLN A 57 -6.88 9.98 10.80
N ARG A 58 -7.01 10.17 9.49
CA ARG A 58 -7.60 11.38 8.90
C ARG A 58 -9.11 11.47 9.09
N ALA A 59 -9.82 10.34 9.12
CA ALA A 59 -11.24 10.26 9.43
C ALA A 59 -11.51 10.51 10.92
N ALA A 60 -10.59 10.12 11.79
CA ALA A 60 -10.65 10.38 13.24
C ALA A 60 -10.18 11.79 13.62
N ALA A 61 -9.44 12.50 12.76
CA ALA A 61 -9.00 13.86 13.02
C ALA A 61 -10.18 14.84 12.94
N PRO A 62 -10.40 15.70 13.96
CA PRO A 62 -11.43 16.74 13.88
C PRO A 62 -11.12 17.69 12.73
N ALA A 63 -12.15 18.09 11.99
CA ALA A 63 -12.01 19.02 10.88
C ALA A 63 -11.34 20.32 11.37
N ALA A 64 -10.13 20.59 10.90
CA ALA A 64 -9.47 21.86 11.16
C ALA A 64 -10.32 22.99 10.55
N PRO A 65 -10.54 24.11 11.27
CA PRO A 65 -11.26 25.23 10.72
C PRO A 65 -10.50 25.76 9.49
N VAL A 66 -11.20 25.81 8.35
CA VAL A 66 -10.70 26.45 7.14
C VAL A 66 -10.58 27.95 7.44
N PRO A 67 -9.40 28.57 7.29
CA PRO A 67 -9.29 30.02 7.46
C PRO A 67 -10.17 30.70 6.40
N ALA A 68 -11.06 31.57 6.86
CA ALA A 68 -11.95 32.31 5.99
C ALA A 68 -11.12 33.15 4.98
N PRO A 69 -11.52 33.22 3.70
CA PRO A 69 -10.85 34.09 2.75
C PRO A 69 -11.03 35.54 3.23
N GLU A 70 -9.92 36.17 3.57
CA GLU A 70 -9.86 37.58 3.91
C GLU A 70 -10.29 38.37 2.66
N LEU A 71 -11.48 38.98 2.72
CA LEU A 71 -11.94 39.91 1.69
C LEU A 71 -10.99 41.13 1.70
N ALA A 72 -10.01 41.11 0.79
CA ALA A 72 -9.21 42.27 0.46
C ALA A 72 -10.10 43.32 -0.23
N THR A 73 -10.62 44.27 0.55
CA THR A 73 -11.22 45.50 0.03
C THR A 73 -10.09 46.46 -0.36
N ALA A 74 -10.11 46.87 -1.63
CA ALA A 74 -9.24 47.86 -2.24
C ALA A 74 -9.70 49.30 -1.95
#